data_AF-A0A813SC65-F1
#
_entry.id   AF-A0A813SC65-F1
#
_cell.length_a   1.000
_cell.length_b   1.000
_cell.length_c   1.000
_cell.angle_alpha   90.00
_cell.angle_beta   90.00
_cell.angle_gamma   90.00
#
_symmetry.space_group_name_H-M   'P 1'
#
loop_
_entity.id
_entity.type
_entity.pdbx_description
1 polymer ?
#
loop_
_entity_poly.entity_id
_entity_poly.type
_entity_poly.pdbx_seq_one_letter_code
_entity_poly.pdbx_strand_id
1 'polypeptide(L)'
;MEIVNKNVALLSNSEVYTLLKETKEKSADKIIKKKNLDPNSSNFNTNVDKHLPTIVYESLKYLEKTPCVKQTPEIVANFLAKLDEKNKELNLTKVEKLQLLNQRPLSAVDLQCLIEDSEERFTIEQMDDLLDFVLNNLPDNQESEENLDSENLDQNGN
;
A
#
# COMPACT_ATOMS: atom_id res chain seq x y z
N MET A 1 -14.77 -18.00 -17.72
CA MET A 1 -14.46 -16.56 -17.59
C MET A 1 -13.43 -16.23 -18.64
N GLU A 2 -13.60 -15.12 -19.35
CA GLU A 2 -12.62 -14.58 -20.29
C GLU A 2 -12.19 -13.19 -19.81
N ILE A 3 -10.92 -12.85 -20.02
CA ILE A 3 -10.36 -11.57 -19.58
C ILE A 3 -10.64 -10.53 -20.67
N VAL A 4 -11.49 -9.55 -20.35
CA VAL A 4 -11.85 -8.45 -21.28
C VAL A 4 -10.71 -7.42 -21.38
N ASN A 5 -10.14 -7.03 -20.25
CA ASN A 5 -8.98 -6.14 -20.20
C ASN A 5 -8.06 -6.58 -19.06
N LYS A 6 -6.77 -6.76 -19.39
CA LYS A 6 -5.76 -7.20 -18.42
C LYS A 6 -5.38 -6.09 -17.43
N ASN A 7 -5.27 -4.85 -17.90
CA ASN A 7 -4.76 -3.72 -17.12
C ASN A 7 -5.76 -2.56 -17.19
N VAL A 8 -6.72 -2.56 -16.27
CA VAL A 8 -7.78 -1.53 -16.23
C VAL A 8 -7.32 -0.28 -15.49
N ALA A 9 -6.58 -0.45 -14.39
CA ALA A 9 -6.19 0.63 -13.51
C ALA A 9 -4.88 0.30 -12.78
N LEU A 10 -4.21 1.35 -12.33
CA LEU A 10 -3.14 1.29 -11.35
C LEU A 10 -3.74 1.65 -9.99
N LEU A 11 -3.42 0.86 -8.97
CA LEU A 11 -3.92 1.03 -7.60
C LEU A 11 -2.74 1.34 -6.68
N SER A 12 -2.92 2.29 -5.76
CA SER A 12 -1.92 2.57 -4.74
C SER A 12 -1.97 1.54 -3.62
N ASN A 13 -0.86 1.41 -2.89
CA ASN A 13 -0.81 0.56 -1.70
C ASN A 13 -1.83 1.00 -0.65
N SER A 14 -2.11 2.32 -0.55
CA SER A 14 -3.11 2.87 0.37
C SER A 14 -4.54 2.44 -0.01
N GLU A 15 -4.91 2.48 -1.30
CA GLU A 15 -6.21 2.02 -1.79
C GLU A 15 -6.40 0.51 -1.54
N VAL A 16 -5.38 -0.28 -1.86
CA VAL A 16 -5.39 -1.73 -1.63
C VAL A 16 -5.50 -2.03 -0.14
N TYR A 17 -4.77 -1.31 0.71
CA TYR A 17 -4.82 -1.47 2.17
C TYR A 17 -6.22 -1.19 2.72
N THR A 18 -6.85 -0.07 2.32
CA THR A 18 -8.23 0.24 2.72
C THR A 18 -9.21 -0.85 2.26
N LEU A 19 -9.12 -1.29 1.00
CA LEU A 19 -9.99 -2.32 0.45
C LEU A 19 -9.86 -3.67 1.19
N LEU A 20 -8.63 -4.08 1.50
CA LEU A 20 -8.38 -5.33 2.21
C LEU A 20 -8.89 -5.28 3.66
N LYS A 21 -8.75 -4.13 4.32
CA LYS A 21 -9.30 -3.90 5.66
C LYS A 21 -10.82 -4.02 5.68
N GLU A 22 -11.51 -3.38 4.73
CA GLU A 22 -12.96 -3.53 4.57
C GLU A 22 -13.37 -4.98 4.27
N THR A 23 -12.58 -5.70 3.46
CA THR A 23 -12.86 -7.10 3.10
C THR A 23 -12.76 -8.03 4.30
N LYS A 24 -11.77 -7.78 5.17
CA LYS A 24 -11.60 -8.48 6.45
C LYS A 24 -12.81 -8.25 7.38
N GLU A 25 -13.25 -7.00 7.52
CA GLU A 25 -14.42 -6.63 8.34
C GLU A 25 -15.72 -7.27 7.82
N LYS A 26 -15.99 -7.16 6.51
CA LYS A 26 -17.15 -7.80 5.85
C LYS A 26 -17.17 -9.31 6.05
N SER A 27 -15.99 -9.94 6.07
CA SER A 27 -15.86 -11.38 6.30
C SER A 27 -16.16 -11.76 7.75
N ALA A 28 -15.72 -10.94 8.72
CA ALA A 28 -16.06 -11.12 10.14
C ALA A 28 -17.57 -10.98 10.38
N ASP A 29 -18.21 -9.98 9.79
CA ASP A 29 -19.66 -9.76 9.90
C ASP A 29 -20.48 -10.93 9.34
N LYS A 30 -20.04 -11.52 8.22
CA LYS A 30 -20.68 -12.72 7.64
C LYS A 30 -20.59 -13.90 8.59
N ILE A 31 -19.45 -14.09 9.26
CA ILE A 31 -19.27 -15.16 10.25
C ILE A 31 -20.20 -14.97 11.45
N ILE A 32 -20.31 -13.73 11.96
CA ILE A 32 -21.20 -13.41 13.10
C ILE A 32 -22.67 -13.64 12.72
N LYS A 33 -23.11 -13.15 11.55
CA LYS A 33 -24.47 -13.38 11.05
C LYS A 33 -24.77 -14.87 10.89
N LYS A 34 -23.80 -15.66 10.40
CA LYS A 34 -23.92 -17.12 10.23
C LYS A 34 -24.06 -17.88 11.55
N LYS A 35 -23.42 -17.42 12.63
CA LYS A 35 -23.60 -18.00 13.98
C LYS A 35 -24.99 -17.79 14.56
N ASN A 36 -25.68 -16.72 14.16
CA ASN A 36 -27.02 -16.37 14.63
C ASN A 36 -28.15 -16.92 13.74
N LEU A 37 -27.81 -17.62 12.64
CA LEU A 37 -28.76 -18.25 11.72
C LEU A 37 -29.04 -19.70 12.16
N ASP A 38 -30.31 -20.13 12.06
CA ASP A 38 -30.72 -21.51 12.33
C ASP A 38 -29.93 -22.48 11.40
N PRO A 39 -29.19 -23.45 11.96
CA PRO A 39 -28.41 -24.41 11.18
C PRO A 39 -29.25 -25.27 10.22
N ASN A 40 -30.58 -25.33 10.37
CA ASN A 40 -31.49 -26.03 9.45
C ASN A 40 -32.05 -25.14 8.32
N SER A 41 -31.64 -23.88 8.23
CA SER A 41 -32.10 -22.96 7.18
C SER A 41 -31.46 -23.31 5.82
N SER A 42 -32.28 -23.50 4.79
CA SER A 42 -31.88 -23.85 3.42
C SER A 42 -30.97 -22.83 2.73
N ASN A 43 -30.74 -21.66 3.35
CA ASN A 43 -29.83 -20.61 2.89
C ASN A 43 -28.40 -20.72 3.44
N PHE A 44 -28.03 -21.81 4.12
CA PHE A 44 -26.68 -22.02 4.62
C PHE A 44 -25.70 -22.35 3.48
N ASN A 45 -25.31 -21.34 2.71
CA ASN A 45 -24.29 -21.50 1.68
C ASN A 45 -22.92 -21.75 2.38
N THR A 46 -22.34 -22.93 2.13
CA THR A 46 -21.12 -23.43 2.79
C THR A 46 -19.84 -23.05 2.06
N ASN A 47 -19.94 -22.45 0.87
CA ASN A 47 -18.80 -22.04 0.06
C ASN A 47 -18.21 -20.73 0.59
N VAL A 48 -17.66 -20.79 1.80
CA VAL A 48 -16.74 -19.77 2.31
C VAL A 48 -15.38 -20.12 1.73
N ASP A 49 -14.85 -19.25 0.87
CA ASP A 49 -13.52 -19.41 0.30
C ASP A 49 -12.48 -19.51 1.43
N LYS A 50 -11.83 -20.66 1.55
CA LYS A 50 -10.88 -20.94 2.64
C LYS A 50 -9.56 -20.20 2.45
N HIS A 51 -9.22 -19.85 1.21
CA HIS A 51 -7.94 -19.24 0.86
C HIS A 51 -7.97 -17.71 0.97
N LEU A 52 -9.14 -17.08 0.79
CA LEU A 52 -9.30 -15.63 0.82
C LEU A 52 -8.83 -15.01 2.15
N PRO A 53 -9.17 -15.55 3.34
CA PRO A 53 -8.69 -15.01 4.60
C PRO A 53 -7.16 -15.00 4.72
N THR A 54 -6.48 -16.04 4.22
CA THR A 54 -5.01 -16.14 4.23
C THR A 54 -4.39 -15.06 3.35
N ILE A 55 -4.87 -14.93 2.11
CA ILE A 55 -4.36 -13.92 1.17
C ILE A 55 -4.58 -12.51 1.74
N VAL A 56 -5.77 -12.24 2.31
CA VAL A 56 -6.07 -10.94 2.92
C VAL A 56 -5.15 -10.67 4.12
N TYR A 57 -4.93 -11.65 4.99
CA TYR A 57 -4.07 -11.50 6.16
C TYR A 57 -2.61 -11.25 5.78
N GLU A 58 -2.04 -12.08 4.90
CA GLU A 58 -0.64 -11.94 4.47
C GLU A 58 -0.41 -10.62 3.71
N SER A 59 -1.33 -10.24 2.83
CA SER A 59 -1.25 -8.97 2.09
C SER A 59 -1.34 -7.77 3.02
N LEU A 60 -2.27 -7.77 3.98
CA LEU A 60 -2.36 -6.72 4.99
C LEU A 60 -1.09 -6.65 5.85
N LYS A 61 -0.58 -7.80 6.31
CA LYS A 61 0.65 -7.87 7.12
C LYS A 61 1.86 -7.31 6.37
N TYR A 62 1.93 -7.49 5.05
CA TYR A 62 2.96 -6.86 4.22
C TYR A 62 2.76 -5.34 4.14
N LEU A 63 1.54 -4.89 3.80
CA LEU A 63 1.22 -3.46 3.65
C LEU A 63 1.38 -2.67 4.95
N GLU A 64 1.15 -3.31 6.09
CA GLU A 64 1.37 -2.75 7.43
C GLU A 64 2.83 -2.34 7.68
N LYS A 65 3.79 -2.95 6.98
CA LYS A 65 5.21 -2.59 7.06
C LYS A 65 5.59 -1.42 6.15
N THR A 66 4.70 -1.03 5.24
CA THR A 66 4.96 0.00 4.23
C THR A 66 4.41 1.36 4.71
N PRO A 67 4.92 2.50 4.19
CA PRO A 67 4.47 3.82 4.63
C PRO A 67 2.99 4.14 4.30
N CYS A 68 2.27 3.25 3.60
CA CYS A 68 0.89 3.49 3.21
C CYS A 68 -0.10 3.48 4.37
N VAL A 69 0.26 2.92 5.54
CA VAL A 69 -0.64 2.80 6.70
C VAL A 69 -1.10 4.16 7.22
N LYS A 70 -0.20 5.14 7.22
CA LYS A 70 -0.46 6.50 7.72
C LYS A 70 -1.01 7.43 6.63
N GLN A 71 -1.09 6.97 5.38
CA GLN A 71 -1.62 7.75 4.27
C GLN A 71 -3.16 7.67 4.25
N THR A 72 -3.81 8.81 4.41
CA THR A 72 -5.26 8.93 4.21
C THR A 72 -5.57 9.30 2.75
N PRO A 73 -6.80 9.02 2.26
CA PRO A 73 -7.20 9.41 0.90
C PRO A 73 -7.01 10.90 0.61
N GLU A 74 -7.19 11.74 1.63
CA GLU A 74 -6.99 13.19 1.54
C GLU A 74 -5.50 13.54 1.33
N ILE A 75 -4.59 12.89 2.06
CA ILE A 75 -3.14 13.07 1.89
C ILE A 75 -2.73 12.64 0.49
N VAL A 76 -3.21 11.49 0.02
CA VAL A 76 -2.90 10.97 -1.33
C VAL A 76 -3.38 11.94 -2.40
N ALA A 77 -4.62 12.42 -2.30
CA ALA A 77 -5.17 13.38 -3.26
C ALA A 77 -4.40 14.70 -3.28
N ASN A 78 -4.08 15.23 -2.09
CA ASN A 78 -3.29 16.46 -1.96
C ASN A 78 -1.87 16.30 -2.51
N PHE A 79 -1.23 15.16 -2.24
CA PHE A 79 0.09 14.84 -2.78
C PHE A 79 0.06 14.78 -4.30
N LEU A 80 -0.90 14.07 -4.88
CA LEU A 80 -1.04 13.95 -6.34
C LEU A 80 -1.32 15.30 -7.00
N ALA A 81 -2.18 16.14 -6.41
CA ALA A 81 -2.48 17.46 -6.95
C ALA A 81 -1.23 18.36 -6.98
N LYS A 82 -0.48 18.42 -5.88
CA LYS A 82 0.77 19.18 -5.82
C LYS A 82 1.86 18.58 -6.72
N LEU A 83 1.92 17.24 -6.81
CA LEU A 83 2.86 16.55 -7.68
C LEU A 83 2.54 16.85 -9.15
N ASP A 84 1.26 16.93 -9.54
CA ASP A 84 0.84 17.32 -10.88
C ASP A 84 1.22 18.76 -11.24
N GLU A 85 1.22 19.68 -10.28
CA GLU A 85 1.74 21.03 -10.47
C GLU A 85 3.25 21.01 -10.74
N LYS A 86 4.03 20.30 -9.92
CA LYS A 86 5.49 20.13 -10.10
C LYS A 86 5.83 19.32 -11.36
N ASN A 87 4.92 18.43 -11.78
CA ASN A 87 5.11 17.54 -12.92
C ASN A 87 5.17 18.27 -14.26
N LYS A 88 4.71 19.52 -14.32
CA LYS A 88 4.82 20.36 -15.53
C LYS A 88 6.27 20.59 -15.94
N GLU A 89 7.19 20.56 -14.98
CA GLU A 89 8.62 20.75 -15.20
C GLU A 89 9.37 19.42 -15.22
N LEU A 90 8.87 18.42 -14.49
CA LEU A 90 9.55 17.14 -14.27
C LEU A 90 9.14 16.02 -15.26
N ASN A 91 7.97 16.10 -15.89
CA ASN A 91 7.46 15.07 -16.83
C ASN A 91 7.56 13.63 -16.29
N LEU A 92 7.16 13.40 -15.03
CA LEU A 92 7.03 12.09 -14.43
C LEU A 92 5.88 11.29 -15.04
N THR A 93 6.11 10.01 -15.25
CA THR A 93 5.10 9.06 -15.72
C THR A 93 4.13 8.68 -14.61
N LYS A 94 2.97 8.10 -14.98
CA LYS A 94 1.99 7.65 -13.97
C LYS A 94 2.56 6.57 -13.04
N VAL A 95 3.47 5.73 -13.55
CA VAL A 95 4.10 4.65 -12.78
C VAL A 95 5.10 5.22 -11.79
N GLU A 96 5.91 6.20 -12.20
CA GLU A 96 6.86 6.90 -11.32
C GLU A 96 6.12 7.59 -10.18
N LYS A 97 5.04 8.32 -10.47
CA LYS A 97 4.19 8.95 -9.43
C LYS A 97 3.66 7.94 -8.42
N LEU A 98 3.23 6.77 -8.91
CA LEU A 98 2.74 5.69 -8.06
C LEU A 98 3.86 5.08 -7.20
N GLN A 99 5.06 4.91 -7.76
CA GLN A 99 6.23 4.42 -7.04
C GLN A 99 6.65 5.39 -5.93
N LEU A 100 6.67 6.69 -6.20
CA LEU A 100 6.95 7.72 -5.19
C LEU A 100 5.93 7.66 -4.03
N LEU A 101 4.65 7.53 -4.37
CA LEU A 101 3.58 7.43 -3.38
C LEU A 101 3.70 6.15 -2.52
N ASN A 102 4.02 5.02 -3.13
CA ASN A 102 4.06 3.72 -2.46
C ASN A 102 5.33 3.50 -1.63
N GLN A 103 6.48 3.97 -2.11
CA GLN A 103 7.77 3.69 -1.50
C GLN A 103 8.26 4.80 -0.57
N ARG A 104 7.82 6.05 -0.76
CA ARG A 104 8.29 7.24 -0.01
C ARG A 104 9.82 7.24 0.14
N PRO A 105 10.58 7.55 -0.93
CA PRO A 105 12.03 7.59 -0.88
C PRO A 105 12.54 8.50 0.24
N LEU A 106 13.57 8.04 0.96
CA LEU A 106 14.20 8.77 2.06
C LEU A 106 15.55 9.37 1.65
N SER A 107 16.14 8.88 0.55
CA SER A 107 17.40 9.35 0.02
C SER A 107 17.33 9.60 -1.49
N ALA A 108 18.24 10.42 -1.99
CA ALA A 108 18.38 10.67 -3.43
C ALA A 108 18.73 9.40 -4.22
N VAL A 109 19.45 8.45 -3.60
CA VAL A 109 19.80 7.16 -4.20
C VAL A 109 18.54 6.31 -4.40
N ASP A 110 17.63 6.29 -3.43
CA ASP A 110 16.35 5.59 -3.57
C ASP A 110 15.54 6.21 -4.71
N LEU A 111 15.52 7.54 -4.80
CA LEU A 111 14.80 8.26 -5.84
C LEU A 111 15.34 7.94 -7.25
N GLN A 112 16.66 7.85 -7.41
CA GLN A 112 17.31 7.43 -8.65
C GLN A 112 16.99 5.98 -9.03
N CYS A 113 16.83 5.10 -8.05
CA CYS A 113 16.41 3.72 -8.31
C CYS A 113 14.94 3.61 -8.76
N LEU A 114 14.09 4.56 -8.36
CA LEU A 114 12.65 4.54 -8.68
C LEU A 114 12.33 5.18 -10.03
N ILE A 115 13.14 6.15 -10.49
CA ILE A 115 12.90 6.93 -11.71
C ILE A 115 13.88 6.48 -12.80
N GLU A 116 13.37 5.97 -13.91
CA GLU A 116 14.19 5.55 -15.04
C GLU A 116 14.93 6.75 -15.68
N ASP A 117 16.21 6.52 -16.01
CA ASP A 117 17.13 7.49 -16.62
C ASP A 117 17.16 8.83 -15.87
N SER A 118 17.11 8.78 -14.54
CA SER A 118 17.04 9.96 -13.68
C SER A 118 18.17 10.96 -13.90
N GLU A 119 19.38 10.46 -14.20
CA GLU A 119 20.57 11.29 -14.41
C GLU A 119 20.53 12.10 -15.71
N GLU A 120 19.83 11.59 -16.73
CA GLU A 120 19.68 12.28 -18.02
C GLU A 120 18.48 13.24 -18.01
N ARG A 121 17.46 12.94 -17.22
CA ARG A 121 16.18 13.69 -17.17
C ARG A 121 16.17 14.83 -16.17
N PHE A 122 16.95 14.74 -15.09
CA PHE A 122 16.86 15.68 -13.96
C PHE A 122 18.23 16.18 -13.54
N THR A 123 18.26 17.43 -13.08
CA THR A 123 19.43 17.96 -12.36
C THR A 123 19.44 17.44 -10.92
N ILE A 124 20.62 17.49 -10.29
CA ILE A 124 20.79 17.13 -8.87
C ILE A 124 19.85 17.99 -8.00
N GLU A 125 19.77 19.29 -8.27
CA GLU A 125 18.88 20.22 -7.56
C GLU A 125 17.41 19.84 -7.71
N GLN A 126 16.97 19.44 -8.91
CA GLN A 126 15.59 19.00 -9.12
C GLN A 126 15.25 17.72 -8.37
N MET A 127 16.23 16.83 -8.20
CA MET A 127 16.07 15.60 -7.43
C MET A 127 16.03 15.86 -5.93
N ASP A 128 16.89 16.74 -5.42
CA ASP A 128 16.85 17.15 -4.03
C ASP A 128 15.51 17.85 -3.72
N ASP A 129 15.05 18.75 -4.60
CA ASP A 129 13.73 19.39 -4.48
C ASP A 129 12.57 18.38 -4.51
N LEU A 130 12.69 17.31 -5.31
CA LEU A 130 11.67 16.26 -5.39
C LEU A 130 11.68 15.40 -4.12
N LEU A 131 12.86 15.09 -3.58
CA LEU A 131 13.00 14.37 -2.32
C LEU A 131 12.39 15.17 -1.17
N ASP A 132 12.75 16.44 -1.04
CA ASP A 132 12.19 17.35 -0.03
C ASP A 132 10.68 17.49 -0.19
N PHE A 133 10.19 17.55 -1.43
CA PHE A 133 8.76 17.57 -1.70
C PHE A 133 8.06 16.31 -1.18
N VAL A 134 8.62 15.13 -1.41
CA VAL A 134 8.07 13.85 -0.94
C VAL A 134 8.04 13.81 0.60
N LEU A 135 9.15 14.17 1.24
CA LEU A 135 9.28 14.14 2.71
C LEU A 135 8.32 15.11 3.41
N ASN A 136 8.06 16.28 2.82
CA ASN A 136 7.18 17.29 3.40
C ASN A 136 5.67 17.00 3.18
N ASN A 137 5.32 16.19 2.18
CA ASN A 137 3.91 15.93 1.84
C ASN A 137 3.43 14.52 2.23
N LEU A 138 4.33 13.57 2.46
CA LEU A 138 3.97 12.22 2.90
C LEU A 138 4.34 11.97 4.37
N PRO A 139 3.42 11.41 5.17
CA PRO A 139 3.62 11.18 6.60
C PRO A 139 4.76 10.20 6.86
N ASP A 140 5.43 10.38 8.00
CA ASP A 140 6.55 9.55 8.39
C ASP A 140 6.12 8.19 8.98
N ASN A 141 6.86 7.14 8.62
CA ASN A 141 6.61 5.78 9.06
C ASN A 141 7.45 5.37 10.30
N GLN A 142 7.97 6.34 11.06
CA GLN A 142 8.93 6.15 12.19
C GLN A 142 8.42 5.36 13.43
N GLU A 143 7.63 4.30 13.26
CA GLU A 143 7.21 3.42 14.36
C GLU A 143 7.40 1.91 14.09
N SER A 144 8.13 1.49 13.05
CA SER A 144 8.14 0.06 12.66
C SER A 144 9.48 -0.67 12.66
N GLU A 145 10.61 -0.01 12.91
CA GLU A 145 11.91 -0.71 12.94
C GLU A 145 12.23 -1.36 14.30
N GLU A 146 11.64 -0.94 15.42
CA GLU A 146 11.98 -1.49 16.75
C GLU A 146 11.30 -2.84 17.10
N ASN A 147 10.38 -3.35 16.28
CA ASN A 147 9.62 -4.57 16.63
C ASN A 147 10.04 -5.85 15.88
N LEU A 148 11.04 -5.81 14.99
CA LEU A 148 11.42 -7.00 14.20
C LEU A 148 12.57 -7.82 14.81
N ASP A 149 13.36 -7.26 15.72
CA ASP A 149 14.50 -7.97 16.34
C ASP A 149 14.14 -8.71 17.64
N SER A 150 12.95 -8.48 18.18
CA SER A 150 12.53 -9.03 19.49
C SER A 150 11.95 -10.45 19.42
N GLU A 151 11.57 -10.96 18.25
CA GLU A 151 10.87 -12.26 18.13
C GLU A 151 11.80 -13.46 17.79
N ASN A 152 13.12 -13.28 17.67
CA ASN A 152 14.04 -14.37 17.27
C ASN A 152 14.99 -14.91 18.36
N LEU A 153 14.89 -14.48 19.63
CA LEU A 153 15.83 -14.91 20.69
C LEU A 153 15.29 -15.96 21.69
N ASP A 154 14.02 -16.36 21.61
CA ASP A 154 13.40 -17.26 22.61
C ASP A 154 13.26 -18.74 22.17
N GLN A 155 14.13 -19.25 21.27
CA GLN A 155 14.11 -20.68 20.88
C GLN A 155 15.41 -21.47 21.09
N ASN A 156 16.35 -21.00 21.91
CA ASN A 156 17.46 -21.85 22.37
C ASN A 156 17.45 -22.00 23.90
N GLY A 157 16.40 -22.66 24.39
CA GLY A 157 16.38 -23.30 25.70
C GLY A 157 16.27 -24.82 25.53
N ASN A 158 17.39 -25.52 25.65
CA ASN A 158 17.46 -26.89 26.16
C ASN A 158 18.86 -27.19 26.69
#